data_AF-A0AAN5AHB1-F1
#
_entry.id   AF-A0AAN5AHB1-F1
#
_cell.length_a   1.000
_cell.length_b   1.000
_cell.length_c   1.000
_cell.angle_alpha   90.00
_cell.angle_beta   90.00
_cell.angle_gamma   90.00
#
_symmetry.space_group_name_H-M   'P 1'
#
loop_
_entity.id
_entity.type
_entity.pdbx_description
1 polymer ?
#
loop_
_entity_poly.entity_id
_entity_poly.type
_entity_poly.pdbx_seq_one_letter_code
_entity_poly.pdbx_strand_id
1 'polypeptide(L)'
;MNIFQQREQILANLIEAYREHDEEKTNHLLGQLKELDKPAEQEKPLPEEPQEKGYYLAANDGRLFYKDSDDDWSAVSADCFWNNGFTYAKWPLVCATLPPEAFPFKRVKTGDGDDD
;
A
#
# COMPACT_ATOMS: atom_id res chain seq x y z
N MET A 1 -1.37 12.76 24.98
CA MET A 1 -1.31 13.93 24.07
C MET A 1 -1.72 13.43 22.70
N ASN A 2 -2.73 14.00 22.06
CA ASN A 2 -3.13 13.58 20.71
C ASN A 2 -2.09 14.06 19.68
N ILE A 3 -1.81 13.29 18.62
CA ILE A 3 -0.82 13.69 17.58
C ILE A 3 -1.16 15.06 16.98
N PHE A 4 -2.45 15.35 16.83
CA PHE A 4 -2.93 16.66 16.38
C PHE A 4 -2.54 17.79 17.33
N GLN A 5 -2.72 17.60 18.64
CA GLN A 5 -2.34 18.59 19.66
C GLN A 5 -0.82 18.80 19.71
N GLN A 6 -0.05 17.71 19.53
CA GLN A 6 1.42 17.80 19.48
C GLN A 6 1.90 18.55 18.24
N ARG A 7 1.28 18.32 17.07
CA ARG A 7 1.57 19.05 15.83
C ARG A 7 1.28 20.54 15.96
N GLU A 8 0.11 20.89 16.48
CA GLU A 8 -0.28 22.28 16.73
C GLU A 8 0.69 22.99 17.67
N GLN A 9 1.14 22.30 18.72
CA GLN A 9 2.12 22.85 19.66
C GLN A 9 3.50 23.08 19.01
N ILE A 10 3.97 22.16 18.17
CA ILE A 10 5.24 22.32 17.44
C ILE A 10 5.15 23.50 16.47
N LEU A 11 4.04 23.64 15.73
CA LEU A 11 3.82 24.77 14.82
C LEU A 11 3.81 26.11 15.54
N ALA A 12 3.14 26.19 16.70
CA ALA A 12 3.12 27.40 17.52
C ALA A 12 4.54 27.82 17.99
N ASN A 13 5.33 26.85 18.47
CA ASN A 13 6.71 27.09 18.89
C ASN A 13 7.62 27.48 17.71
N LEU A 14 7.34 26.97 16.51
CA LEU A 14 8.12 27.25 15.31
C LEU A 14 7.89 28.68 14.83
N ILE A 15 6.65 29.18 14.92
CA ILE A 15 6.32 30.60 14.66
C ILE A 15 7.03 31.51 15.66
N GLU A 16 7.09 31.12 16.93
CA GLU A 16 7.79 31.88 17.97
C GLU A 16 9.31 31.90 17.73
N ALA A 17 9.94 30.75 17.53
CA ALA A 17 11.37 30.64 17.24
C ALA A 17 11.77 31.43 15.98
N TYR A 18 10.91 31.45 14.96
CA TYR A 18 11.13 32.25 13.75
C TYR A 18 11.06 33.76 14.02
N ARG A 19 10.17 34.21 14.92
CA ARG A 19 10.12 35.62 15.36
C ARG A 19 11.34 36.01 16.19
N GLU A 20 11.86 35.08 16.98
CA GLU A 20 13.07 35.27 17.80
C GLU A 20 14.36 35.18 16.97
N HIS A 21 14.28 34.87 15.67
CA HIS A 21 15.42 34.56 14.80
C HIS A 21 16.34 33.46 15.37
N ASP A 22 15.74 32.52 16.11
CA ASP A 22 16.45 31.41 16.73
C ASP A 22 16.54 30.23 15.74
N GLU A 23 17.61 30.23 14.94
CA GLU A 23 17.83 29.24 13.89
C GLU A 23 18.02 27.81 14.43
N GLU A 24 18.63 27.67 15.61
CA GLU A 24 18.86 26.37 16.24
C GLU A 24 17.53 25.75 16.70
N LYS A 25 16.71 26.53 17.42
CA LYS A 25 15.37 26.14 17.85
C LYS A 25 14.46 25.86 16.66
N THR A 26 14.54 26.67 15.61
CA THR A 26 13.75 26.47 14.37
C THR A 26 14.13 25.16 13.67
N ASN A 27 15.41 24.88 13.48
CA ASN A 27 15.86 23.62 12.87
C ASN A 27 15.46 22.40 13.69
N HIS A 28 15.57 22.48 15.02
CA HIS A 28 15.17 21.42 15.92
C HIS A 28 13.66 21.12 15.82
N LEU A 29 12.81 22.15 15.82
CA LEU A 29 11.36 22.02 15.70
C LEU A 29 10.93 21.51 14.32
N LEU A 30 11.62 21.94 13.25
CA LEU A 30 11.41 21.40 11.90
C LEU A 30 11.72 19.90 11.84
N GLY A 31 12.80 19.46 12.50
CA GLY A 31 13.14 18.04 12.61
C GLY A 31 12.05 17.23 13.31
N GLN A 32 11.57 17.72 14.46
CA GLN A 32 10.47 17.08 15.18
C GLN A 32 9.17 17.05 14.38
N LEU A 33 8.83 18.15 13.69
CA LEU A 33 7.65 18.20 12.82
C LEU A 33 7.78 17.19 11.69
N LYS A 34 8.98 17.05 11.10
CA LYS A 34 9.24 16.06 10.04
C LYS A 34 9.13 14.62 10.54
N GLU A 35 9.52 14.32 11.78
CA GLU A 35 9.33 12.99 12.36
C GLU A 35 7.87 12.72 12.74
N LEU A 36 7.14 13.75 13.17
CA LEU A 36 5.73 13.66 13.53
C LEU A 36 4.80 13.58 12.32
N ASP A 37 5.16 14.29 11.24
CA ASP A 37 4.46 14.31 9.94
C ASP A 37 5.02 13.27 8.98
N LYS A 38 6.13 12.61 9.34
CA LYS A 38 6.47 11.32 8.75
C LYS A 38 5.21 10.50 9.01
N PRO A 39 4.47 10.08 7.96
CA PRO A 39 3.51 9.02 8.20
C PRO A 39 4.32 7.96 8.90
N ALA A 40 3.75 7.29 9.90
CA ALA A 40 4.20 5.94 10.11
C ALA A 40 4.04 5.29 8.72
N GLU A 41 5.13 5.26 7.94
CA GLU A 41 5.52 4.12 7.16
C GLU A 41 5.55 2.99 8.20
N GLN A 42 4.37 2.56 8.62
CA GLN A 42 3.95 1.24 8.28
C GLN A 42 4.35 1.10 6.81
N GLU A 43 5.59 0.66 6.59
CA GLU A 43 5.80 -0.52 5.79
C GLU A 43 4.65 -1.44 6.14
N LYS A 44 3.48 -1.21 5.53
CA LYS A 44 2.42 -2.19 5.52
C LYS A 44 3.14 -3.30 4.78
N PRO A 45 3.50 -4.41 5.46
CA PRO A 45 4.15 -5.49 4.76
C PRO A 45 3.23 -5.77 3.58
N LEU A 46 3.80 -5.74 2.37
CA LEU A 46 3.05 -6.12 1.19
C LEU A 46 2.36 -7.44 1.55
N PRO A 47 1.05 -7.57 1.26
CA PRO A 47 0.34 -8.80 1.57
C PRO A 47 1.14 -9.99 1.02
N GLU A 48 1.14 -11.10 1.74
CA GLU A 48 1.91 -12.27 1.34
C GLU A 48 1.48 -12.73 -0.05
N GLU A 49 2.44 -12.91 -0.96
CA GLU A 49 2.16 -13.36 -2.32
C GLU A 49 1.77 -14.85 -2.31
N PRO A 50 0.58 -15.20 -2.84
CA PRO A 50 0.22 -16.59 -3.05
C PRO A 50 1.24 -17.29 -3.94
N GLN A 51 1.90 -18.34 -3.45
CA GLN A 51 2.93 -19.04 -4.23
C GLN A 51 2.32 -19.93 -5.31
N GLU A 52 1.13 -20.50 -5.08
CA GLU A 52 0.51 -21.46 -5.97
C GLU A 52 -0.06 -20.80 -7.23
N LYS A 53 0.21 -21.38 -8.41
CA LYS A 53 -0.43 -20.96 -9.65
C LYS A 53 -1.93 -21.25 -9.63
N GLY A 54 -2.70 -20.43 -10.34
CA GLY A 54 -4.14 -20.62 -10.50
C GLY A 54 -4.96 -19.36 -10.33
N TYR A 55 -6.25 -19.54 -10.12
CA TYR A 55 -7.24 -18.47 -10.07
C TYR A 55 -7.48 -17.97 -8.64
N TYR A 56 -7.54 -16.66 -8.49
CA TYR A 56 -7.65 -15.95 -7.22
C TYR A 56 -8.72 -14.86 -7.32
N LEU A 57 -9.56 -14.75 -6.29
CA LEU A 57 -10.57 -13.70 -6.18
C LEU A 57 -10.13 -12.65 -5.16
N ALA A 58 -10.23 -11.37 -5.53
CA ALA A 58 -10.10 -10.28 -4.56
C ALA A 58 -11.27 -10.26 -3.59
N ALA A 59 -10.97 -9.97 -2.32
CA ALA A 59 -11.95 -9.99 -1.24
C ALA A 59 -12.96 -8.83 -1.30
N ASN A 60 -12.60 -7.71 -1.93
CA ASN A 60 -13.44 -6.50 -1.97
C ASN A 60 -14.54 -6.56 -3.03
N ASP A 61 -14.17 -6.79 -4.29
CA ASP A 61 -15.01 -6.63 -5.47
C ASP A 61 -15.26 -7.98 -6.18
N GLY A 62 -14.66 -9.06 -5.68
CA GLY A 62 -14.78 -10.38 -6.30
C GLY A 62 -14.12 -10.47 -7.67
N ARG A 63 -13.15 -9.60 -7.98
CA ARG A 63 -12.40 -9.63 -9.24
C ARG A 63 -11.53 -10.87 -9.32
N LEU A 64 -11.52 -11.51 -10.49
CA LEU A 64 -10.75 -12.71 -10.75
C LEU A 64 -9.38 -12.36 -11.36
N PHE A 65 -8.34 -12.86 -10.72
CA PHE A 65 -6.95 -12.79 -11.15
C PHE A 65 -6.41 -14.20 -11.37
N TYR A 66 -5.45 -14.32 -12.29
CA TYR A 66 -4.75 -15.56 -12.56
C TYR A 66 -3.26 -15.35 -12.29
N LYS A 67 -2.67 -16.20 -11.43
CA LYS A 67 -1.22 -16.27 -11.23
C LYS A 67 -0.65 -17.34 -12.14
N ASP A 68 0.28 -16.94 -13.00
CA ASP A 68 1.03 -17.85 -13.85
C ASP A 68 2.29 -18.40 -13.14
N SER A 69 2.99 -19.32 -13.80
CA SER A 69 4.18 -20.00 -13.30
C SER A 69 5.42 -19.10 -13.25
N ASP A 70 5.41 -17.96 -13.95
CA ASP A 70 6.48 -16.94 -13.97
C ASP A 70 6.30 -15.82 -12.94
N ASP A 71 5.45 -16.03 -11.93
CA ASP A 71 5.09 -15.03 -10.90
C ASP A 71 4.46 -13.74 -11.49
N ASP A 72 3.84 -13.87 -12.66
CA ASP A 72 3.05 -12.82 -13.28
C ASP A 72 1.55 -12.99 -12.97
N TRP A 73 0.92 -11.87 -12.66
CA TRP A 73 -0.49 -11.76 -12.35
C TRP A 73 -1.24 -11.16 -13.52
N SER A 74 -2.21 -11.90 -14.03
CA SER A 74 -3.10 -11.49 -15.11
C SER A 74 -4.48 -11.15 -14.57
N ALA A 75 -5.00 -9.98 -14.95
CA ALA A 75 -6.41 -9.67 -14.72
C ALA A 75 -7.25 -10.39 -15.79
N VAL A 76 -8.25 -11.17 -15.36
CA VAL A 76 -9.11 -11.91 -16.31
C VAL A 76 -10.12 -10.98 -16.99
N SER A 77 -10.32 -9.78 -16.45
CA SER A 77 -11.18 -8.75 -17.06
C SER A 77 -10.43 -8.01 -18.17
N ALA A 78 -11.10 -7.83 -19.32
CA ALA A 78 -10.49 -7.43 -20.60
C ALA A 78 -10.07 -5.95 -20.72
N ASP A 79 -10.21 -5.15 -19.67
CA ASP A 79 -9.75 -3.76 -19.63
C ASP A 79 -8.33 -3.69 -19.07
N CYS A 80 -7.45 -2.88 -19.66
CA CYS A 80 -6.09 -2.66 -19.15
C CYS A 80 -6.13 -2.26 -17.67
N PHE A 81 -5.80 -3.21 -16.80
CA PHE A 81 -6.20 -3.16 -15.40
C PHE A 81 -5.10 -2.61 -14.49
N TRP A 82 -3.83 -2.92 -14.80
CA TRP A 82 -2.71 -2.59 -13.94
C TRP A 82 -2.19 -1.18 -14.21
N ASN A 83 -1.61 -0.55 -13.18
CA ASN A 83 -1.12 0.83 -13.26
C ASN A 83 0.00 1.07 -14.29
N ASN A 84 0.62 0.00 -14.81
CA ASN A 84 1.59 0.05 -15.90
C ASN A 84 0.94 0.04 -17.31
N GLY A 85 -0.39 -0.06 -17.41
CA GLY A 85 -1.13 -0.12 -18.67
C GLY A 85 -1.11 -1.50 -19.36
N PHE A 86 -0.54 -2.52 -18.71
CA PHE A 86 -0.50 -3.89 -19.22
C PHE A 86 -1.59 -4.76 -18.56
N THR A 87 -1.89 -5.91 -19.18
CA THR A 87 -2.80 -6.93 -18.62
C THR A 87 -2.10 -7.88 -17.65
N TYR A 88 -0.77 -7.82 -17.57
CA TYR A 88 0.09 -8.59 -16.66
C TYR A 88 0.90 -7.67 -15.73
N ALA A 89 1.10 -8.11 -14.49
CA ALA A 89 1.83 -7.37 -13.46
C ALA A 89 2.55 -8.31 -12.47
N LYS A 90 3.68 -7.84 -11.91
CA LYS A 90 4.30 -8.50 -10.76
C LYS A 90 3.58 -8.14 -9.47
N TRP A 91 3.70 -8.97 -8.44
CA TRP A 91 3.01 -8.79 -7.14
C TRP A 91 3.12 -7.39 -6.51
N PRO A 92 4.28 -6.70 -6.50
CA PRO A 92 4.36 -5.34 -5.96
C PRO A 92 3.44 -4.35 -6.69
N LEU A 93 3.29 -4.52 -8.01
CA LEU A 93 2.43 -3.68 -8.82
C LEU A 93 0.95 -4.04 -8.64
N VAL A 94 0.63 -5.31 -8.41
CA VAL A 94 -0.72 -5.76 -8.02
C VAL A 94 -1.13 -5.10 -6.72
N CYS A 95 -0.26 -5.13 -5.71
CA CYS A 95 -0.45 -4.47 -4.42
C CYS A 95 -0.55 -2.95 -4.51
N ALA A 96 0.17 -2.32 -5.44
CA ALA A 96 0.09 -0.89 -5.68
C ALA A 96 -1.17 -0.48 -6.47
N THR A 97 -1.69 -1.36 -7.33
CA THR A 97 -2.89 -1.09 -8.14
C THR A 97 -4.16 -1.30 -7.34
N LEU A 98 -4.18 -2.31 -6.46
CA LEU A 98 -5.38 -2.71 -5.71
C LEU A 98 -5.42 -2.05 -4.32
N PRO A 99 -6.60 -1.70 -3.81
CA PRO A 99 -6.75 -1.23 -2.44
C PRO A 99 -6.41 -2.36 -1.44
N PRO A 100 -5.99 -2.04 -0.21
CA PRO A 100 -5.67 -3.04 0.81
C PRO A 100 -6.85 -3.96 1.16
N GLU A 101 -8.09 -3.54 0.91
CA GLU A 101 -9.32 -4.33 1.08
C GLU A 101 -9.45 -5.49 0.08
N ALA A 102 -8.71 -5.45 -1.04
CA ALA A 102 -8.69 -6.54 -2.01
C ALA A 102 -7.97 -7.79 -1.47
N PHE A 103 -7.15 -7.63 -0.43
CA PHE A 103 -6.32 -8.67 0.15
C PHE A 103 -6.90 -9.23 1.46
N PRO A 104 -6.62 -10.50 1.80
CA PRO A 104 -5.89 -11.48 0.99
C PRO A 104 -6.75 -12.01 -0.16
N PHE A 105 -6.10 -12.45 -1.24
CA PHE A 105 -6.79 -13.12 -2.32
C PHE A 105 -7.27 -14.50 -1.89
N LYS A 106 -8.51 -14.84 -2.28
CA LYS A 106 -9.09 -16.15 -2.03
C LYS A 106 -8.88 -17.03 -3.26
N ARG A 107 -8.11 -18.11 -3.11
CA ARG A 107 -7.93 -19.09 -4.17
C ARG A 107 -9.27 -19.70 -4.57
N VAL A 108 -9.56 -19.69 -5.85
CA VAL A 108 -10.70 -20.40 -6.44
C VAL A 108 -10.29 -21.85 -6.55
N LYS A 109 -10.99 -22.74 -5.84
CA LYS A 109 -10.93 -24.17 -6.14
C LYS A 109 -11.66 -24.38 -7.47
N THR A 110 -10.93 -24.24 -8.58
CA THR A 110 -11.36 -24.90 -9.80
C THR A 110 -11.33 -26.39 -9.47
N GLY A 111 -12.47 -27.07 -9.60
CA GLY A 111 -12.57 -28.50 -9.30
C GLY A 111 -11.39 -29.23 -9.94
N ASP A 112 -10.72 -30.04 -9.12
CA ASP A 112 -9.76 -31.02 -9.59
C ASP A 112 -10.49 -31.83 -10.67
N GLY A 113 -10.10 -31.62 -11.93
CA GLY A 113 -10.56 -32.43 -13.03
C GLY A 113 -9.84 -33.76 -12.98
N ASP A 114 -10.10 -34.53 -11.92
CA ASP A 114 -10.04 -35.99 -11.97
C ASP A 114 -11.25 -36.45 -12.80
N ASP A 115 -11.18 -36.23 -14.11
CA ASP A 115 -11.99 -36.97 -15.09
C ASP A 115 -11.12 -38.15 -15.55
N ASP A 116 -11.58 -39.34 -15.17
CA ASP A 116 -11.04 -40.71 -15.29
C ASP A 116 -10.53 -41.10 -16.70
#